data_AF-A0A1J9QHB6-F1
#
_entry.id   AF-A0A1J9QHB6-F1
#
_cell.length_a   1.000
_cell.length_b   1.000
_cell.length_c   1.000
_cell.angle_alpha   90.00
_cell.angle_beta   90.00
_cell.angle_gamma   90.00
#
_symmetry.space_group_name_H-M   'P 1'
#
loop_
_entity.id
_entity.type
_entity.pdbx_description
1 polymer ?
#
loop_
_entity_poly.entity_id
_entity_poly.type
_entity_poly.pdbx_seq_one_letter_code
_entity_poly.pdbx_strand_id
1 'polypeptide(L)'
;MVYSDGSKLQHHTQERFQASLQGYWASLKKDVYRGVGVLMTKGPPPELALPRKHLGHLLAARTGHGDFAAYHQRWNHQDALLTCSCGRDKTPEHFFFCWKGRRAGRISTPPPPLCVGPKEAITWILGTKEGAKAFSSWCSKTAFFNTIQRRF
;
A
#
# COMPACT_ATOMS: atom_id res chain seq x y z
N MET A 1 -24.66 43.15 4.74
CA MET A 1 -24.33 41.72 4.84
C MET A 1 -23.32 41.36 3.75
N VAL A 2 -22.02 41.26 4.05
CA VAL A 2 -21.06 40.57 3.18
C VAL A 2 -19.96 39.96 4.07
N TYR A 3 -20.12 38.70 4.45
CA TYR A 3 -19.06 37.88 5.05
C TYR A 3 -18.92 36.62 4.18
N SER A 4 -18.19 36.73 3.06
CA SER A 4 -18.05 35.61 2.11
C SER A 4 -16.68 35.49 1.43
N ASP A 5 -15.64 36.18 1.94
CA ASP A 5 -14.36 36.32 1.21
C ASP A 5 -13.13 35.66 1.88
N GLY A 6 -13.15 35.49 3.21
CA GLY A 6 -12.04 34.87 3.94
C GLY A 6 -11.88 33.37 3.69
N SER A 7 -12.99 32.65 3.46
CA SER A 7 -12.99 31.21 3.21
C SER A 7 -12.38 30.85 1.85
N LYS A 8 -12.58 31.69 0.83
CA LYS A 8 -12.02 31.50 -0.52
C LYS A 8 -10.50 31.68 -0.54
N LEU A 9 -9.98 32.68 0.18
CA LEU A 9 -8.55 32.92 0.32
C LEU A 9 -7.84 31.79 1.09
N GLN A 10 -8.46 31.27 2.15
CA GLN A 10 -7.94 30.12 2.90
C GLN A 10 -7.95 28.83 2.04
N HIS A 11 -9.01 28.60 1.27
CA HIS A 11 -9.09 27.47 0.34
C HIS A 11 -7.98 27.55 -0.72
N HIS A 12 -7.82 28.71 -1.35
CA HIS A 12 -6.82 28.94 -2.38
C HIS A 12 -5.37 28.75 -1.88
N THR A 13 -5.07 29.27 -0.68
CA THR A 13 -3.75 29.09 -0.07
C THR A 13 -3.48 27.63 0.30
N GLN A 14 -4.50 26.90 0.76
CA GLN A 14 -4.42 25.48 1.05
C GLN A 14 -4.20 24.64 -0.22
N GLU A 15 -4.91 24.93 -1.32
CA GLU A 15 -4.71 24.27 -2.61
C GLU A 15 -3.29 24.48 -3.14
N ARG A 16 -2.78 25.71 -3.09
CA ARG A 16 -1.40 26.01 -3.54
C ARG A 16 -0.36 25.30 -2.69
N PHE A 17 -0.56 25.25 -1.37
CA PHE A 17 0.32 24.50 -0.48
C PHE A 17 0.33 23.00 -0.82
N GLN A 18 -0.84 22.40 -1.06
CA GLN A 18 -0.93 21.00 -1.48
C GLN A 18 -0.25 20.76 -2.83
N ALA A 19 -0.45 21.65 -3.81
CA ALA A 19 0.21 21.54 -5.11
C ALA A 19 1.73 21.63 -4.99
N SER A 20 2.26 22.57 -4.20
CA SER A 20 3.70 22.70 -3.94
C SER A 20 4.28 21.46 -3.23
N LEU A 21 3.57 20.91 -2.24
CA LEU A 21 3.96 19.67 -1.58
C LEU A 21 4.01 18.49 -2.55
N GLN A 22 3.00 18.32 -3.41
CA GLN A 22 3.03 17.23 -4.39
C GLN A 22 4.13 17.43 -5.43
N GLY A 23 4.39 18.66 -5.87
CA GLY A 23 5.49 18.99 -6.77
C GLY A 23 6.85 18.63 -6.17
N TYR A 24 7.07 19.00 -4.90
CA TYR A 24 8.27 18.63 -4.14
C TYR A 24 8.41 17.11 -3.95
N TRP A 25 7.31 16.43 -3.64
CA TRP A 25 7.33 14.97 -3.52
C TRP A 25 7.63 14.29 -4.86
N ALA A 26 7.05 14.79 -5.95
CA ALA A 26 7.27 14.24 -7.28
C ALA A 26 8.72 14.37 -7.75
N SER A 27 9.44 15.42 -7.34
CA SER A 27 10.86 15.61 -7.67
C SER A 27 11.79 14.72 -6.86
N LEU A 28 11.45 14.39 -5.61
CA LEU A 28 12.31 13.61 -4.71
C LEU A 28 11.95 12.13 -4.60
N LYS A 29 10.74 11.71 -5.00
CA LYS A 29 10.31 10.32 -4.80
C LYS A 29 11.22 9.35 -5.57
N LYS A 30 11.72 8.34 -4.85
CA LYS A 30 12.45 7.21 -5.46
C LYS A 30 11.53 6.46 -6.43
N ASP A 31 12.10 5.85 -7.45
CA ASP A 31 11.33 5.19 -8.53
C ASP A 31 10.34 4.14 -8.03
N VAL A 32 10.67 3.46 -6.93
CA VAL A 32 9.78 2.49 -6.27
C VAL A 32 8.44 3.12 -5.84
N TYR A 33 8.44 4.36 -5.35
CA TYR A 33 7.22 5.08 -5.00
C TYR A 33 6.50 5.70 -6.21
N ARG A 34 7.20 5.86 -7.35
CA ARG A 34 6.62 6.41 -8.59
C ARG A 34 5.52 5.49 -9.13
N GLY A 35 5.72 4.17 -9.03
CA GLY A 35 4.76 3.16 -9.50
C GLY A 35 3.55 2.95 -8.60
N VAL A 36 3.64 3.26 -7.30
CA VAL A 36 2.58 2.98 -6.32
C VAL A 36 1.62 4.16 -6.14
N GLY A 37 2.02 5.38 -6.51
CA GLY A 37 1.14 6.56 -6.46
C GLY A 37 0.88 7.11 -5.05
N VAL A 38 1.75 6.82 -4.08
CA VAL A 38 1.64 7.38 -2.72
C VAL A 38 1.83 8.89 -2.76
N LEU A 39 0.84 9.62 -2.25
CA LEU A 39 0.87 11.08 -2.14
C LEU A 39 1.43 11.53 -0.79
N MET A 40 2.11 12.69 -0.79
CA MET A 40 2.53 13.31 0.46
C MET A 40 1.32 13.98 1.14
N THR A 41 1.14 13.80 2.44
CA THR A 41 0.01 14.39 3.19
C THR A 41 0.49 15.48 4.15
N LYS A 42 -0.37 16.44 4.47
CA LYS A 42 -0.09 17.44 5.50
C LYS A 42 -0.25 16.78 6.87
N GLY A 43 0.86 16.58 7.57
CA GLY A 43 0.89 15.92 8.88
C GLY A 43 1.11 14.40 8.80
N PRO A 44 0.96 13.67 9.92
CA PRO A 44 1.18 12.23 9.96
C PRO A 44 0.21 11.50 9.01
N PRO A 45 0.70 10.59 8.14
CA PRO A 45 -0.17 9.87 7.24
C PRO A 45 -1.18 9.02 8.02
N PRO A 46 -2.45 8.94 7.56
CA PRO A 46 -3.53 8.25 8.27
C PRO A 46 -3.27 6.75 8.46
N GLU A 47 -2.38 6.18 7.66
CA GLU A 47 -1.95 4.77 7.73
C GLU A 47 -1.14 4.45 8.99
N LEU A 48 -0.59 5.47 9.67
CA LEU A 48 0.08 5.27 10.96
C LEU A 48 -0.87 4.80 12.07
N ALA A 49 -2.18 4.97 11.89
CA ALA A 49 -3.18 4.42 12.79
C ALA A 49 -3.43 2.91 12.59
N LEU A 50 -2.86 2.29 11.55
CA LEU A 50 -2.99 0.85 11.33
C LEU A 50 -2.20 0.05 12.37
N PRO A 51 -2.61 -1.19 12.69
CA PRO A 51 -1.81 -2.08 13.50
C PRO A 51 -0.38 -2.20 12.96
N ARG A 52 0.62 -2.06 13.84
CA ARG A 52 2.04 -2.00 13.48
C ARG A 52 2.47 -3.10 12.52
N LYS A 53 1.99 -4.34 12.72
CA LYS A 53 2.30 -5.47 11.84
C LYS A 53 1.75 -5.27 10.43
N HIS A 54 0.49 -4.83 10.30
CA HIS A 54 -0.15 -4.61 8.99
C HIS A 54 0.53 -3.47 8.23
N LEU A 55 0.86 -2.38 8.94
CA LEU A 55 1.64 -1.29 8.38
C LEU A 55 2.99 -1.78 7.88
N GLY A 56 3.69 -2.62 8.66
CA GLY A 56 4.95 -3.23 8.24
C GLY A 56 4.84 -4.05 6.94
N HIS A 57 3.78 -4.85 6.79
CA HIS A 57 3.54 -5.61 5.56
C HIS A 57 3.17 -4.72 4.37
N LEU A 58 2.37 -3.69 4.59
CA LEU A 58 2.01 -2.71 3.56
C LEU A 58 3.26 -1.98 3.05
N LEU A 59 4.11 -1.49 3.95
CA LEU A 59 5.36 -0.80 3.60
C LEU A 59 6.35 -1.75 2.89
N ALA A 60 6.43 -3.01 3.32
CA ALA A 60 7.23 -4.00 2.62
C ALA A 60 6.75 -4.19 1.17
N ALA A 61 5.43 -4.38 0.97
CA ALA A 61 4.86 -4.53 -0.38
C ALA A 61 5.10 -3.29 -1.26
N ARG A 62 5.00 -2.08 -0.68
CA ARG A 62 5.29 -0.83 -1.41
C ARG A 62 6.73 -0.71 -1.86
N THR A 63 7.65 -1.14 -1.02
CA THR A 63 9.08 -0.90 -1.21
C THR A 63 9.80 -2.07 -1.88
N GLY A 64 9.15 -3.23 -1.95
CA GLY A 64 9.80 -4.50 -2.29
C GLY A 64 10.82 -4.97 -1.24
N HIS A 65 10.91 -4.29 -0.09
CA HIS A 65 11.85 -4.61 0.98
C HIS A 65 11.12 -5.30 2.13
N GLY A 66 11.17 -6.63 2.13
CA GLY A 66 10.58 -7.48 3.15
C GLY A 66 10.98 -8.93 2.94
N ASP A 67 10.20 -9.83 3.52
CA ASP A 67 10.33 -11.28 3.34
C ASP A 67 9.80 -11.69 1.95
N PHE A 68 10.54 -11.31 0.92
CA PHE A 68 10.27 -11.61 -0.48
C PHE A 68 11.45 -12.35 -1.10
N ALA A 69 11.15 -13.26 -2.02
CA ALA A 69 12.14 -14.13 -2.66
C ALA A 69 13.28 -13.33 -3.29
N ALA A 70 12.94 -12.29 -4.07
CA ALA A 70 13.93 -11.45 -4.76
C ALA A 70 14.91 -10.75 -3.81
N TYR A 71 14.45 -10.33 -2.63
CA TYR A 71 15.32 -9.70 -1.63
C TYR A 71 16.30 -10.73 -1.05
N HIS A 72 15.78 -11.86 -0.57
CA HIS A 72 16.62 -12.90 0.04
C HIS A 72 17.61 -13.52 -0.94
N GLN A 73 17.21 -13.69 -2.21
CA GLN A 73 18.10 -14.16 -3.28
C GLN A 73 19.24 -13.17 -3.54
N ARG A 74 18.94 -11.85 -3.61
CA ARG A 74 19.96 -10.82 -3.83
C ARG A 74 21.06 -10.84 -2.76
N TRP A 75 20.70 -11.17 -1.51
CA TRP A 75 21.62 -11.17 -0.38
C TRP A 75 22.07 -12.58 0.04
N ASN A 76 21.68 -13.62 -0.71
CA ASN A 76 22.02 -15.02 -0.47
C ASN A 76 21.69 -15.54 0.96
N HIS A 77 20.54 -15.14 1.50
CA HIS A 77 20.07 -15.64 2.81
C HIS A 77 19.61 -17.11 2.68
N GLN A 78 20.30 -18.03 3.35
CA GLN A 78 20.08 -19.48 3.21
C GLN A 78 18.88 -20.01 4.03
N ASP A 79 18.51 -19.29 5.08
CA ASP A 79 17.45 -19.66 6.03
C ASP A 79 16.08 -19.06 5.68
N ALA A 80 15.97 -18.37 4.55
CA ALA A 80 14.77 -17.68 4.17
C ALA A 80 13.75 -18.59 3.50
N LEU A 81 12.50 -18.57 3.98
CA LEU A 81 11.39 -19.21 3.30
C LEU A 81 11.00 -18.38 2.06
N LEU A 82 11.53 -18.72 0.89
CA LEU A 82 11.30 -17.95 -0.35
C LEU A 82 9.89 -18.10 -0.91
N THR A 83 9.21 -19.20 -0.59
CA THR A 83 7.89 -19.55 -1.14
C THR A 83 6.78 -19.38 -0.11
N CYS A 84 5.61 -19.00 -0.60
CA CYS A 84 4.38 -19.08 0.16
C CYS A 84 3.94 -20.54 0.27
N SER A 85 3.16 -20.89 1.30
CA SER A 85 2.58 -22.24 1.43
C SER A 85 1.67 -22.63 0.24
N CYS A 86 1.31 -21.69 -0.63
CA CYS A 86 0.60 -21.97 -1.88
C CYS A 86 1.52 -22.48 -3.00
N GLY A 87 2.84 -22.59 -2.77
CA GLY A 87 3.84 -23.10 -3.71
C GLY A 87 4.45 -22.07 -4.66
N ARG A 88 4.12 -20.78 -4.52
CA ARG A 88 4.68 -19.70 -5.37
C ARG A 88 5.64 -18.82 -4.57
N ASP A 89 6.56 -18.18 -5.27
CA ASP A 89 7.48 -17.22 -4.68
C ASP A 89 6.75 -16.06 -3.98
N LYS A 90 7.32 -15.63 -2.86
CA LYS A 90 6.87 -14.43 -2.15
C LYS A 90 7.29 -13.21 -2.97
N THR A 91 6.33 -12.61 -3.66
CA THR A 91 6.49 -11.31 -4.32
C THR A 91 5.71 -10.22 -3.57
N PRO A 92 6.03 -8.93 -3.77
CA PRO A 92 5.30 -7.83 -3.15
C PRO A 92 3.78 -7.86 -3.37
N GLU A 93 3.36 -8.35 -4.54
CA GLU A 93 1.96 -8.42 -4.96
C GLU A 93 1.31 -9.79 -4.67
N HIS A 94 2.06 -10.74 -4.10
CA HIS A 94 1.62 -12.12 -3.93
C HIS A 94 0.31 -12.23 -3.12
N PHE A 95 0.11 -11.35 -2.14
CA PHE A 95 -1.11 -11.30 -1.33
C PHE A 95 -2.40 -11.19 -2.17
N PHE A 96 -2.34 -10.51 -3.33
CA PHE A 96 -3.48 -10.32 -4.21
C PHE A 96 -3.75 -11.55 -5.09
N PHE A 97 -2.69 -12.26 -5.50
CA PHE A 97 -2.78 -13.37 -6.44
C PHE A 97 -2.80 -14.76 -5.79
N CYS A 98 -2.44 -14.86 -4.51
CA CYS A 98 -2.37 -16.13 -3.80
C CYS A 98 -3.73 -16.84 -3.79
N TRP A 99 -3.79 -18.06 -4.33
CA TRP A 99 -5.05 -18.81 -4.38
C TRP A 99 -5.55 -19.20 -2.97
N LYS A 100 -4.64 -19.53 -2.04
CA LYS A 100 -4.98 -19.78 -0.63
C LYS A 100 -5.51 -18.51 0.03
N GLY A 101 -4.85 -17.37 -0.21
CA GLY A 101 -5.28 -16.06 0.27
C GLY A 101 -6.69 -15.72 -0.22
N ARG A 102 -6.95 -15.85 -1.53
CA ARG A 102 -8.27 -15.62 -2.12
C ARG A 102 -9.36 -16.54 -1.57
N ARG A 103 -9.02 -17.78 -1.23
CA ARG A 103 -9.94 -18.74 -0.58
C ARG A 103 -10.25 -18.33 0.86
N ALA A 104 -9.28 -17.79 1.60
CA ALA A 104 -9.50 -17.24 2.93
C ALA A 104 -10.34 -15.95 2.89
N GLY A 105 -10.17 -15.14 1.84
CA GLY A 105 -11.00 -13.98 1.56
C GLY A 105 -10.39 -13.08 0.50
N ARG A 106 -11.23 -12.38 -0.27
CA ARG A 106 -10.77 -11.35 -1.21
C ARG A 106 -10.61 -10.00 -0.49
N ILE A 107 -9.61 -9.22 -0.87
CA ILE A 107 -9.50 -7.82 -0.46
C ILE A 107 -10.63 -7.04 -1.14
N SER A 108 -11.30 -6.18 -0.38
CA SER A 108 -12.29 -5.27 -0.94
C SER A 108 -11.60 -4.19 -1.78
N THR A 109 -12.02 -4.05 -3.03
CA THR A 109 -11.53 -3.06 -3.98
C THR A 109 -12.72 -2.23 -4.48
N PRO A 110 -12.52 -0.97 -4.88
CA PRO A 110 -13.59 -0.18 -5.46
C PRO A 110 -14.09 -0.80 -6.77
N PRO A 111 -15.36 -0.56 -7.15
CA PRO A 111 -15.91 -1.06 -8.41
C PRO A 111 -15.30 -0.31 -9.62
N PRO A 112 -15.50 -0.81 -10.84
CA PRO A 112 -15.25 -0.05 -12.06
C PRO A 112 -16.01 1.30 -12.05
N PRO A 113 -15.44 2.38 -12.63
CA PRO A 113 -14.22 2.41 -13.45
C PRO A 113 -12.92 2.56 -12.63
N LEU A 114 -12.99 2.70 -11.30
CA LEU A 114 -11.80 2.94 -10.47
C LEU A 114 -10.82 1.75 -10.45
N CYS A 115 -11.35 0.53 -10.49
CA CYS A 115 -10.54 -0.69 -10.58
C CYS A 115 -11.16 -1.62 -11.62
N VAL A 116 -10.53 -1.68 -12.79
CA VAL A 116 -10.94 -2.56 -13.89
C VAL A 116 -10.19 -3.89 -13.84
N GLY A 117 -8.94 -3.89 -13.36
CA GLY A 117 -8.11 -5.08 -13.28
C GLY A 117 -7.22 -5.16 -12.04
N PRO A 118 -6.39 -6.21 -11.95
CA PRO A 118 -5.47 -6.44 -10.84
C PRO A 118 -4.48 -5.30 -10.63
N LYS A 119 -3.96 -4.70 -11.70
CA LYS A 119 -2.96 -3.64 -11.63
C LYS A 119 -3.51 -2.39 -10.95
N GLU A 120 -4.70 -1.97 -11.36
CA GLU A 120 -5.40 -0.82 -10.77
C GLU A 120 -5.78 -1.11 -9.31
N ALA A 121 -6.25 -2.32 -9.02
CA ALA A 121 -6.56 -2.75 -7.67
C ALA A 121 -5.35 -2.73 -6.75
N ILE A 122 -4.21 -3.29 -7.17
CA ILE A 122 -2.96 -3.29 -6.38
C ILE A 122 -2.46 -1.87 -6.18
N THR A 123 -2.48 -1.05 -7.25
CA THR A 123 -2.09 0.37 -7.17
C THR A 123 -2.98 1.12 -6.18
N TRP A 124 -4.29 0.87 -6.17
CA TRP A 124 -5.21 1.47 -5.22
C TRP A 124 -4.97 0.98 -3.79
N ILE A 125 -4.82 -0.33 -3.58
CA ILE A 125 -4.56 -0.96 -2.28
C ILE A 125 -3.28 -0.40 -1.65
N LEU A 126 -2.20 -0.34 -2.45
CA LEU A 126 -0.90 0.09 -1.97
C LEU A 126 -0.74 1.61 -2.02
N GLY A 127 -1.47 2.35 -2.86
CA GLY A 127 -1.25 3.78 -3.08
C GLY A 127 -2.13 4.72 -2.26
N THR A 128 -3.27 4.25 -1.75
CA THR A 128 -4.29 5.10 -1.13
C THR A 128 -4.51 4.78 0.35
N LYS A 129 -4.99 5.77 1.11
CA LYS A 129 -5.36 5.58 2.52
C LYS A 129 -6.55 4.64 2.69
N GLU A 130 -7.51 4.64 1.76
CA GLU A 130 -8.64 3.71 1.73
C GLU A 130 -8.17 2.28 1.42
N GLY A 131 -7.25 2.14 0.46
CA GLY A 131 -6.61 0.88 0.12
C GLY A 131 -5.83 0.27 1.29
N ALA A 132 -5.07 1.08 2.00
CA ALA A 132 -4.34 0.67 3.19
C ALA A 132 -5.26 0.17 4.31
N LYS A 133 -6.42 0.81 4.50
CA LYS A 133 -7.47 0.35 5.44
C LYS A 133 -8.08 -0.98 4.99
N ALA A 134 -8.40 -1.12 3.70
CA ALA A 134 -8.91 -2.38 3.13
C ALA A 134 -7.91 -3.52 3.29
N PHE A 135 -6.62 -3.26 3.03
CA PHE A 135 -5.53 -4.19 3.25
C PHE A 135 -5.42 -4.64 4.71
N SER A 136 -5.45 -3.70 5.65
CA SER A 136 -5.39 -4.01 7.08
C SER A 136 -6.60 -4.83 7.55
N SER A 137 -7.81 -4.49 7.10
CA SER A 137 -9.03 -5.25 7.40
C SER A 137 -8.93 -6.69 6.88
N TRP A 138 -8.43 -6.86 5.65
CA TRP A 138 -8.21 -8.18 5.07
C TRP A 138 -7.13 -8.98 5.81
N CYS A 139 -6.04 -8.34 6.24
CA CYS A 139 -5.00 -9.00 7.05
C CYS A 139 -5.59 -9.55 8.36
N SER A 140 -6.42 -8.76 9.04
CA SER A 140 -7.13 -9.22 10.25
C SER A 140 -8.03 -10.41 9.98
N LYS A 141 -8.83 -10.36 8.89
CA LYS A 141 -9.81 -11.39 8.56
C LYS A 141 -9.19 -12.71 8.14
N THR A 142 -8.10 -12.66 7.39
CA THR A 142 -7.50 -13.86 6.75
C THR A 142 -6.30 -14.41 7.48
N ALA A 143 -5.69 -13.62 8.37
CA ALA A 143 -4.39 -13.92 8.99
C ALA A 143 -3.31 -14.30 7.95
N PHE A 144 -3.41 -13.80 6.72
CA PHE A 144 -2.61 -14.23 5.57
C PHE A 144 -1.10 -14.33 5.84
N PHE A 145 -0.52 -13.27 6.41
CA PHE A 145 0.92 -13.21 6.70
C PHE A 145 1.36 -14.03 7.93
N ASN A 146 0.41 -14.57 8.69
CA ASN A 146 0.68 -15.41 9.86
C ASN A 146 0.48 -16.90 9.56
N THR A 147 -0.39 -17.25 8.61
CA THR A 147 -0.81 -18.65 8.37
C THR A 147 -0.53 -19.14 6.96
N ILE A 148 -0.56 -18.26 5.96
CA ILE A 148 -0.45 -18.63 4.53
C ILE A 148 0.93 -18.25 3.99
N GLN A 149 1.28 -16.97 4.05
CA GLN A 149 2.60 -16.44 3.71
C GLN A 149 3.37 -16.15 5.01
N ARG A 150 3.73 -17.22 5.72
CA ARG A 150 4.45 -17.12 6.99
C ARG A 150 5.84 -16.54 6.78
N ARG A 151 6.30 -15.79 7.79
CA ARG A 151 7.71 -15.46 7.94
C ARG A 151 8.40 -16.63 8.60
N PHE A 152 9.46 -17.12 7.95
CA PHE A 152 10.35 -18.22 8.38
C PHE A 152 9.61 -19.48 8.84
#